data_AF-A0A1J3HPU9-F1
#
_entry.id   AF-A0A1J3HPU9-F1
#
_cell.length_a   1.000
_cell.length_b   1.000
_cell.length_c   1.000
_cell.angle_alpha   90.00
_cell.angle_beta   90.00
_cell.angle_gamma   90.00
#
_symmetry.space_group_name_H-M   'P 1'
#
loop_
_entity.id
_entity.type
_entity.pdbx_description
1 polymer ?
#
loop_
_entity_poly.entity_id
_entity_poly.type
_entity_poly.pdbx_seq_one_letter_code
_entity_poly.pdbx_strand_id
1 'polypeptide(L)'
;ELLQPGGYLKLIELGLEDCVKEIDAQRVLGYALFKDGKHTKLSYPLETFDSDVAGRSFHNERFVQRMREKAASLSNVRLEQGTVTSLLEENKTVKGVQYRTKEGNELKLYAPLTIVCDGCFSNLRRSQFQEEHTFKFQSLKCHF
;
A
#
# COMPACT_ATOMS: atom_id res chain seq x y z
N GLU A 1 -11.53 -8.51 1.89
CA GLU A 1 -10.63 -8.12 0.79
C GLU A 1 -9.68 -9.26 0.46
N LEU A 2 -8.95 -9.22 -0.67
CA LEU A 2 -8.12 -10.35 -1.13
C LEU A 2 -6.71 -9.91 -1.56
N LEU A 3 -5.70 -10.54 -0.98
CA LEU A 3 -4.31 -10.51 -1.45
C LEU A 3 -4.03 -11.75 -2.31
N GLN A 4 -3.56 -11.52 -3.53
CA GLN A 4 -3.18 -12.58 -4.47
C GLN A 4 -1.92 -13.34 -3.99
N PRO A 5 -1.69 -14.60 -4.41
CA PRO A 5 -0.49 -15.36 -4.04
C PRO A 5 0.82 -14.59 -4.32
N GLY A 6 0.90 -13.91 -5.47
CA GLY A 6 2.07 -13.07 -5.80
C GLY A 6 2.26 -11.88 -4.85
N GLY A 7 1.18 -11.28 -4.36
CA GLY A 7 1.25 -10.23 -3.34
C GLY A 7 1.71 -10.79 -1.99
N TYR A 8 1.27 -12.00 -1.64
CA TYR A 8 1.72 -12.68 -0.42
C TYR A 8 3.20 -13.06 -0.49
N LEU A 9 3.68 -13.56 -1.62
CA LEU A 9 5.11 -13.79 -1.87
C LEU A 9 5.94 -12.53 -1.65
N LYS A 10 5.44 -11.38 -2.11
CA LYS A 10 6.14 -10.12 -1.92
C LYS A 10 6.19 -9.69 -0.45
N LEU A 11 5.15 -9.99 0.35
CA LEU A 11 5.21 -9.76 1.79
C LEU A 11 6.28 -10.62 2.46
N ILE A 12 6.40 -11.91 2.08
CA ILE A 12 7.45 -12.80 2.59
C ILE A 12 8.84 -12.25 2.24
N GLU A 13 9.05 -11.85 0.98
CA GLU A 13 10.33 -11.29 0.52
C GLU A 13 10.73 -10.02 1.31
N LEU A 14 9.74 -9.24 1.76
CA LEU A 14 9.94 -8.02 2.54
C LEU A 14 9.97 -8.25 4.06
N GLY A 15 9.76 -9.48 4.54
CA GLY A 15 9.66 -9.80 5.97
C GLY A 15 8.42 -9.21 6.65
N LEU A 16 7.31 -9.13 5.92
CA LEU A 16 6.02 -8.53 6.32
C LEU A 16 4.86 -9.55 6.31
N GLU A 17 5.15 -10.84 6.13
CA GLU A 17 4.14 -11.89 6.09
C GLU A 17 3.43 -12.09 7.44
N ASP A 18 4.02 -11.64 8.54
CA ASP A 18 3.40 -11.63 9.86
C ASP A 18 2.25 -10.61 9.96
N CYS A 19 2.17 -9.62 9.07
CA CYS A 19 1.07 -8.66 9.03
C CYS A 19 -0.27 -9.25 8.59
N VAL A 20 -0.27 -10.44 7.97
CA VAL A 20 -1.50 -11.19 7.65
C VAL A 20 -1.77 -12.34 8.63
N LYS A 21 -0.92 -12.52 9.64
CA LYS A 21 -1.16 -13.49 10.73
C LYS A 21 -2.02 -12.85 11.81
N GLU A 22 -2.81 -13.65 12.52
CA GLU A 22 -3.63 -13.23 13.67
C GLU A 22 -4.68 -12.14 13.38
N ILE A 23 -4.95 -11.84 12.10
CA ILE A 23 -6.03 -10.93 11.69
C ILE A 23 -7.26 -11.68 11.18
N ASP A 24 -7.33 -12.98 11.45
CA ASP A 24 -8.34 -13.92 10.92
C ASP A 24 -8.29 -14.03 9.38
N ALA A 25 -7.08 -13.93 8.82
CA ALA A 25 -6.88 -14.08 7.38
C ALA A 25 -7.13 -15.53 6.95
N GLN A 26 -8.00 -15.70 5.95
CA GLN A 26 -8.36 -16.98 5.38
C GLN A 26 -7.48 -17.29 4.18
N ARG A 27 -6.96 -18.52 4.12
CA ARG A 27 -6.19 -18.99 2.97
C ARG A 27 -7.11 -19.21 1.76
N VAL A 28 -6.72 -18.68 0.60
CA VAL A 28 -7.48 -18.80 -0.66
C VAL A 28 -6.65 -19.55 -1.69
N LEU A 29 -7.14 -20.73 -2.11
CA LEU A 29 -6.43 -21.63 -3.03
C LEU A 29 -6.80 -21.43 -4.51
N GLY A 30 -7.77 -20.56 -4.78
CA GLY A 30 -8.29 -20.31 -6.11
C GLY A 30 -9.74 -19.81 -6.04
N TYR A 31 -10.47 -19.97 -7.13
CA TYR A 31 -11.83 -19.48 -7.29
C TYR A 31 -12.78 -20.60 -7.70
N ALA A 32 -14.05 -20.43 -7.34
CA ALA A 32 -15.15 -21.16 -7.96
C ALA A 32 -15.87 -20.21 -8.93
N LEU A 33 -16.00 -20.61 -10.19
CA LEU A 33 -16.69 -19.86 -11.24
C LEU A 33 -18.06 -20.48 -11.44
N PHE A 34 -19.11 -19.66 -11.39
CA PHE A 34 -20.49 -20.06 -11.62
C PHE A 34 -21.06 -19.29 -12.81
N LYS A 35 -21.64 -19.98 -13.79
CA LYS A 35 -22.27 -19.36 -14.95
C LYS A 35 -23.33 -20.29 -15.53
N ASP A 36 -24.55 -19.77 -15.72
CA ASP A 36 -25.66 -20.48 -16.38
C ASP A 36 -25.95 -21.88 -15.79
N GLY A 37 -25.94 -22.00 -14.45
CA GLY A 37 -26.14 -23.27 -13.75
C GLY A 37 -24.94 -24.24 -13.82
N LYS A 38 -23.88 -23.90 -14.55
CA LYS A 38 -22.61 -24.65 -14.56
C LYS A 38 -21.63 -24.04 -13.57
N HIS A 39 -20.76 -24.88 -13.01
CA HIS A 39 -19.68 -24.42 -12.15
C HIS A 39 -18.37 -25.12 -12.47
N THR A 40 -17.26 -24.43 -12.22
CA THR A 40 -15.91 -25.01 -12.29
C THR A 40 -15.03 -24.40 -11.22
N LYS A 41 -14.00 -25.13 -10.79
CA LYS A 41 -13.00 -24.65 -9.84
C LYS A 41 -11.72 -24.29 -10.60
N LEU A 42 -11.26 -23.06 -10.43
CA LEU A 42 -9.99 -22.58 -10.94
C LEU A 42 -9.00 -22.48 -9.78
N SER A 43 -8.10 -23.45 -9.66
CA SER A 43 -7.04 -23.42 -8.64
C SER A 43 -5.89 -22.53 -9.09
N TYR A 44 -5.21 -21.87 -8.14
CA TYR A 44 -3.97 -21.18 -8.46
C TYR A 44 -2.85 -22.20 -8.81
N PRO A 45 -1.97 -21.89 -9.79
CA PRO A 45 -0.83 -22.74 -10.13
C PRO A 45 0.29 -22.57 -9.09
N LEU A 46 0.29 -23.39 -8.04
CA LEU A 46 1.14 -23.24 -6.86
C LEU A 46 2.12 -24.40 -6.65
N GLU A 47 2.24 -25.31 -7.62
CA GLU A 47 2.94 -26.60 -7.47
C GLU A 47 4.44 -26.44 -7.20
N THR A 48 5.05 -25.35 -7.66
CA THR A 48 6.48 -25.06 -7.51
C THR A 48 6.80 -24.18 -6.30
N PHE A 49 5.80 -23.78 -5.52
CA PHE A 49 5.95 -22.87 -4.40
C PHE A 49 5.85 -23.61 -3.06
N ASP A 50 6.31 -22.95 -1.98
CA ASP A 50 6.11 -23.46 -0.63
C ASP A 50 4.62 -23.69 -0.35
N SER A 51 4.32 -24.74 0.41
CA SER A 51 2.96 -25.15 0.77
C SER A 51 2.12 -24.07 1.45
N ASP A 52 2.72 -23.03 2.04
CA ASP A 52 2.01 -21.90 2.65
C ASP A 52 1.62 -20.81 1.63
N VAL A 53 2.28 -20.77 0.48
CA VAL A 53 2.02 -19.77 -0.57
C VAL A 53 0.63 -19.99 -1.15
N ALA A 54 -0.25 -19.01 -0.96
CA ALA A 54 -1.61 -18.96 -1.48
C ALA A 54 -2.17 -17.55 -1.30
N GLY A 55 -3.36 -17.28 -1.86
CA GLY A 55 -4.05 -16.03 -1.58
C GLY A 55 -4.41 -15.91 -0.09
N ARG A 56 -4.65 -14.69 0.36
CA ARG A 56 -5.11 -14.39 1.72
C ARG A 56 -6.31 -13.45 1.64
N SER A 57 -7.45 -13.89 2.17
CA SER A 57 -8.62 -13.05 2.35
C SER A 57 -8.64 -12.54 3.78
N PHE A 58 -8.88 -11.25 4.00
CA PHE A 58 -8.88 -10.62 5.33
C PHE A 58 -9.74 -9.37 5.33
N HIS A 59 -9.95 -8.78 6.51
CA HIS A 59 -10.48 -7.41 6.64
C HIS A 59 -9.35 -6.39 6.45
N ASN A 60 -9.51 -5.47 5.49
CA ASN A 60 -8.44 -4.53 5.14
C ASN A 60 -8.04 -3.61 6.29
N GLU A 61 -8.99 -3.20 7.15
CA GLU A 61 -8.67 -2.36 8.30
C GLU A 61 -7.69 -3.04 9.25
N ARG A 62 -7.84 -4.36 9.46
CA ARG A 62 -6.95 -5.14 10.32
C ARG A 62 -5.56 -5.28 9.69
N PHE A 63 -5.51 -5.55 8.38
CA PHE A 63 -4.24 -5.65 7.66
C PHE A 63 -3.46 -4.32 7.67
N VAL A 64 -4.12 -3.21 7.32
CA VAL A 64 -3.51 -1.87 7.35
C VAL A 64 -3.06 -1.50 8.77
N GLN A 65 -3.84 -1.85 9.79
CA GLN A 65 -3.47 -1.59 11.18
C GLN A 65 -2.20 -2.36 11.57
N ARG A 66 -2.10 -3.66 11.25
CA ARG A 66 -0.87 -4.45 11.48
C ARG A 66 0.34 -3.87 10.76
N MET A 67 0.17 -3.41 9.52
CA MET A 67 1.25 -2.76 8.75
C MET A 67 1.73 -1.45 9.41
N ARG A 68 0.81 -0.64 9.95
CA ARG A 68 1.14 0.59 10.69
C ARG A 68 1.87 0.29 11.99
N GLU A 69 1.41 -0.70 12.75
CA GLU A 69 2.04 -1.15 14.00
C GLU A 69 3.47 -1.64 13.74
N LYS A 70 3.66 -2.45 12.70
CA LYS A 70 4.99 -2.92 12.28
C LYS A 70 5.91 -1.75 11.94
N ALA A 71 5.43 -0.79 11.15
CA ALA A 71 6.21 0.40 10.81
C ALA A 71 6.54 1.24 12.06
N ALA A 72 5.60 1.41 12.98
CA ALA A 72 5.79 2.16 14.23
C ALA A 72 6.82 1.53 15.17
N SER A 73 7.02 0.20 15.08
CA SER A 73 7.99 -0.51 15.92
C SER A 73 9.45 -0.22 15.55
N LEU A 74 9.71 0.37 14.38
CA LEU A 74 11.04 0.67 13.89
C LEU A 74 11.53 2.02 14.45
N SER A 75 12.74 2.06 15.02
CA SER A 75 13.29 3.25 15.69
C SER A 75 13.57 4.43 14.75
N ASN A 76 13.71 4.17 13.45
CA ASN A 76 13.95 5.17 12.41
C ASN A 76 12.67 5.64 11.71
N VAL A 77 11.50 5.21 12.18
CA VAL A 77 10.21 5.61 11.64
C VAL A 77 9.48 6.47 12.67
N ARG A 78 9.01 7.64 12.22
CA ARG A 78 8.14 8.51 13.02
C ARG A 78 6.80 8.63 12.31
N LEU A 79 5.74 8.20 12.98
CA LEU A 79 4.37 8.35 12.48
C LEU A 79 3.80 9.67 12.95
N GLU A 80 3.21 10.42 12.01
CA GLU A 80 2.54 11.69 12.27
C GLU A 80 1.11 11.61 11.76
N GLN A 81 0.16 12.02 12.60
CA GLN A 81 -1.25 12.08 12.21
C GLN A 81 -1.58 13.46 11.64
N GLY A 82 -1.90 13.51 10.36
CA GLY A 82 -2.35 14.73 9.70
C GLY A 82 -2.70 14.51 8.24
N THR A 83 -3.23 15.55 7.60
CA THR A 83 -3.58 15.54 6.19
C THR A 83 -2.62 16.44 5.42
N VAL A 84 -1.83 15.86 4.51
CA VAL A 84 -0.97 16.64 3.61
C VAL A 84 -1.85 17.47 2.68
N THR A 85 -1.63 18.78 2.64
CA THR A 85 -2.41 19.73 1.84
C THR A 85 -1.69 20.16 0.56
N SER A 86 -0.35 20.24 0.57
CA SER A 86 0.44 20.57 -0.61
C SER A 86 1.89 20.08 -0.53
N LEU A 87 2.56 20.03 -1.68
CA LEU A 87 4.01 19.83 -1.78
C LEU A 87 4.72 21.18 -1.71
N LEU A 88 5.87 21.21 -1.02
CA LEU A 88 6.74 22.39 -1.00
C LEU A 88 7.72 22.25 -2.15
N GLU A 89 7.60 23.12 -3.16
CA GLU A 89 8.41 23.08 -4.38
C GLU A 89 9.25 24.34 -4.52
N GLU A 90 10.51 24.16 -4.90
CA GLU A 90 11.45 25.24 -5.22
C GLU A 90 12.23 24.85 -6.47
N ASN A 91 12.25 25.72 -7.49
CA ASN A 91 12.92 25.45 -8.77
C ASN A 91 12.56 24.07 -9.36
N LYS A 92 11.25 23.74 -9.37
CA LYS A 92 10.69 22.44 -9.82
C LYS A 92 11.20 21.21 -9.02
N THR A 93 11.81 21.42 -7.87
CA THR A 93 12.27 20.35 -6.98
C THR A 93 11.42 20.32 -5.72
N VAL A 94 10.84 19.17 -5.40
CA VAL A 94 10.12 18.96 -4.14
C VAL A 94 11.12 18.98 -2.98
N LYS A 95 10.91 19.87 -2.01
CA LYS A 95 11.73 20.04 -0.79
C LYS A 95 11.04 19.51 0.46
N GLY A 96 9.77 19.17 0.38
CA GLY A 96 8.98 18.79 1.55
C GLY A 96 7.47 18.80 1.32
N VAL A 97 6.72 18.86 2.41
CA VAL A 97 5.26 18.88 2.44
C VAL A 97 4.73 19.92 3.42
N GLN A 98 3.56 20.48 3.11
CA GLN A 98 2.72 21.18 4.07
C GLN A 98 1.57 20.25 4.44
N TYR A 99 1.28 20.15 5.74
CA TYR A 99 0.21 19.30 6.25
C TYR A 99 -0.56 19.99 7.37
N ARG A 100 -1.79 19.55 7.56
CA ARG A 100 -2.69 20.02 8.61
C ARG A 100 -2.78 18.97 9.71
N THR A 101 -2.55 19.36 10.97
CA THR A 101 -2.72 18.48 12.13
C THR A 101 -4.20 18.27 12.45
N LYS A 102 -4.50 17.35 13.36
CA LYS A 102 -5.88 17.10 13.82
C LYS A 102 -6.50 18.34 14.49
N GLU A 103 -5.68 19.18 15.12
CA GLU A 103 -6.07 20.44 15.76
C GLU A 103 -6.29 21.58 14.76
N GLY A 104 -6.01 21.35 13.47
CA GLY A 104 -6.19 22.34 12.40
C GLY A 104 -4.97 23.21 12.13
N ASN A 105 -3.85 22.99 12.82
CA ASN A 105 -2.62 23.76 12.59
C ASN A 105 -1.97 23.35 11.27
N GLU A 106 -1.51 24.33 10.49
CA GLU A 106 -0.73 24.07 9.27
C GLU A 106 0.76 24.11 9.58
N LEU A 107 1.44 22.99 9.30
CA LEU A 107 2.85 22.78 9.58
C LEU A 107 3.58 22.36 8.29
N LYS A 108 4.90 22.54 8.29
CA LYS A 108 5.79 22.20 7.18
C LYS A 108 6.84 21.18 7.63
N LEU A 109 7.12 20.21 6.77
CA LEU A 109 8.20 19.24 6.93
C LEU A 109 9.05 19.22 5.68
N TYR A 110 10.37 19.14 5.87
CA TYR A 110 11.34 19.16 4.80
C TYR A 110 12.09 17.83 4.73
N ALA A 111 12.28 17.32 3.53
CA ALA A 111 13.00 16.07 3.29
C ALA A 111 13.66 16.12 1.89
N PRO A 112 14.82 15.47 1.72
CA PRO A 112 15.47 15.37 0.42
C PRO A 112 14.73 14.45 -0.57
N LEU A 113 13.86 13.56 -0.07
CA LEU A 113 12.99 12.70 -0.86
C LEU A 113 11.60 12.65 -0.23
N THR A 114 10.58 12.87 -1.05
CA THR A 114 9.16 12.77 -0.66
C THR A 114 8.49 11.70 -1.52
N ILE A 115 7.87 10.71 -0.88
CA ILE A 115 7.12 9.63 -1.56
C ILE A 115 5.63 9.88 -1.34
N VAL A 116 4.87 10.03 -2.43
CA VAL A 116 3.41 10.26 -2.36
C VAL A 116 2.67 8.93 -2.59
N CYS A 117 1.97 8.47 -1.55
CA CYS A 117 1.19 7.22 -1.54
C CYS A 117 -0.24 7.42 -0.98
N ASP A 118 -0.93 8.49 -1.39
CA ASP A 118 -2.25 8.90 -0.88
C ASP A 118 -3.46 8.26 -1.60
N GLY A 119 -3.23 7.16 -2.31
CA GLY A 119 -4.29 6.31 -2.87
C GLY A 119 -4.94 6.82 -4.17
N CYS A 120 -6.03 6.17 -4.58
CA CYS A 120 -6.68 6.40 -5.88
C CYS A 120 -7.29 7.81 -6.02
N PHE A 121 -7.72 8.42 -4.91
CA PHE A 121 -8.26 9.78 -4.85
C PHE A 121 -7.21 10.84 -4.52
N SER A 122 -5.93 10.57 -4.82
CA SER A 122 -4.83 11.48 -4.57
C SER A 122 -5.13 12.93 -5.00
N ASN A 123 -4.98 13.85 -4.05
CA ASN A 123 -5.12 15.29 -4.29
C ASN A 123 -3.86 15.88 -4.92
N LEU A 124 -2.71 15.22 -4.72
CA LEU A 124 -1.40 15.67 -5.17
C LEU A 124 -1.04 15.13 -6.56
N ARG A 125 -1.73 14.10 -7.05
CA ARG A 125 -1.45 13.49 -8.35
C ARG A 125 -1.50 14.49 -9.50
N ARG A 126 -2.43 15.45 -9.49
CA ARG A 126 -2.60 16.42 -10.59
C ARG A 126 -1.44 17.41 -10.69
N SER A 127 -0.78 17.76 -9.59
CA SER A 127 0.33 18.73 -9.62
C SER A 127 1.62 18.14 -10.19
N GLN A 128 1.74 16.81 -10.25
CA GLN A 128 2.95 16.11 -10.70
C GLN A 128 2.97 15.79 -12.21
N PHE A 129 1.84 15.94 -12.90
CA PHE A 129 1.75 15.78 -14.36
C PHE A 129 1.81 17.16 -15.03
N GLN A 130 2.98 17.78 -15.02
CA GLN A 130 3.32 18.89 -15.91
C GLN A 130 4.43 18.42 -16.84
N GLU A 131 4.27 18.66 -18.15
CA GLU A 131 5.18 18.19 -19.19
C GLU A 131 6.59 18.77 -19.01
N GLU A 132 7.57 17.91 -19.27
CA GLU A 132 9.02 18.15 -19.28
C GLU A 132 9.78 17.98 -17.95
N HIS A 133 10.58 16.90 -17.95
CA HIS A 133 11.54 16.42 -16.95
C HIS A 133 10.98 15.54 -15.84
N THR A 134 10.46 14.39 -16.29
CA THR A 134 10.23 13.18 -15.48
C THR A 134 11.51 12.75 -14.76
N PHE A 135 11.72 13.19 -13.53
CA PHE A 135 12.33 12.28 -12.56
C PHE A 135 11.43 11.05 -12.51
N LYS A 136 12.02 9.85 -12.64
CA LYS A 136 11.30 8.58 -12.64
C LYS A 136 10.49 8.46 -11.34
N PHE A 137 9.25 8.93 -11.36
CA PHE A 137 8.23 8.47 -10.45
C PHE A 137 7.96 7.02 -10.84
N GLN A 138 8.49 6.07 -10.06
CA GLN A 138 7.78 4.80 -9.91
C GLN A 138 6.50 5.13 -9.15
N SER A 139 5.47 5.54 -9.89
CA SER A 139 4.11 5.48 -9.39
C SER A 139 3.85 4.00 -9.09
N LEU A 140 4.01 3.60 -7.83
CA LEU A 140 3.32 2.42 -7.34
C LEU A 140 1.83 2.82 -7.31
N LYS A 141 1.13 2.51 -8.41
CA LYS A 141 -0.33 2.42 -8.37
C LYS A 141 -0.67 1.22 -7.49
N CYS A 142 -0.69 1.40 -6.17
CA CYS A 142 -1.36 0.48 -5.27
C CYS A 142 -2.86 0.56 -5.58
N HIS A 143 -3.35 -0.42 -6.33
CA HIS A 143 -4.74 -0.80 -6.27
C HIS A 143 -4.85 -1.70 -5.04
N PHE A 144 -5.41 -1.17 -3.95
CA PHE A 144 -6.00 -2.02 -2.92
C PHE A 144 -7.47 -2.22 -3.26
#